data_AF-A0A0W1RT76-F1
#
_entry.id   AF-A0A0W1RT76-F1
#
_cell.length_a   1.000
_cell.length_b   1.000
_cell.length_c   1.000
_cell.angle_alpha   90.00
_cell.angle_beta   90.00
_cell.angle_gamma   90.00
#
_symmetry.space_group_name_H-M   'P 1'
#
loop_
_entity.id
_entity.type
_entity.pdbx_description
1 polymer ?
#
loop_
_entity_poly.entity_id
_entity_poly.type
_entity_poly.pdbx_seq_one_letter_code
_entity_poly.pdbx_strand_id
1 'polypeptide(L)'
;MGFSGAVAAQEEGLSDSAKKGKELAFGRSKGNCLACHQIQGGNLAGNIGPALIAMKARYPDREELKKVIYDPRDKFGDQTIMPPFGAHKLLSDEEIEAITDYILTL
;
A
#
# COMPACT_ATOMS: atom_id res chain seq x y z
N MET A 1 -21.39 -15.82 12.57
CA MET A 1 -20.67 -15.01 13.58
C MET A 1 -19.23 -14.92 13.09
N GLY A 2 -18.66 -13.85 12.54
CA GLY A 2 -18.92 -12.42 12.61
C GLY A 2 -17.55 -11.76 12.40
N PHE A 3 -17.08 -11.66 11.14
CA PHE A 3 -15.79 -11.03 10.80
C PHE A 3 -15.97 -9.61 10.22
N SER A 4 -17.19 -9.05 10.30
CA SER A 4 -17.51 -7.75 9.69
C SER A 4 -17.07 -6.54 10.52
N GLY A 5 -16.65 -6.73 11.79
CA GLY A 5 -16.33 -5.62 12.70
C GLY A 5 -14.94 -5.02 12.53
N ALA A 6 -13.95 -5.80 12.10
CA ALA A 6 -12.56 -5.34 12.02
C ALA A 6 -12.28 -4.46 10.79
N VAL A 7 -12.97 -4.71 9.67
CA VAL A 7 -12.78 -3.93 8.43
C VAL A 7 -13.41 -2.54 8.55
N ALA A 8 -14.56 -2.43 9.23
CA ALA A 8 -15.28 -1.18 9.44
C ALA A 8 -14.59 -0.27 10.47
N ALA A 9 -14.04 -0.82 11.55
CA ALA A 9 -13.36 -0.04 12.60
C ALA A 9 -12.07 0.65 12.12
N GLN A 10 -11.48 0.21 11.01
CA GLN A 10 -10.25 0.78 10.46
C GLN A 10 -10.51 1.90 9.45
N GLU A 11 -11.75 2.06 8.96
CA GLU A 11 -12.17 3.20 8.13
C GLU A 11 -12.42 4.46 9.00
N GLU A 12 -12.87 4.25 10.23
CA GLU A 12 -13.11 5.29 11.23
C GLU A 12 -11.78 5.96 11.62
N GLY A 13 -11.51 7.13 11.06
CA GLY A 13 -10.30 7.92 11.32
C GLY A 13 -9.29 7.97 10.17
N LEU A 14 -9.53 7.26 9.06
CA LEU A 14 -8.76 7.49 7.82
C LEU A 14 -9.18 8.81 7.17
N SER A 15 -8.20 9.56 6.67
CA SER A 15 -8.46 10.68 5.76
C SER A 15 -9.08 10.17 4.45
N ASP A 16 -9.76 11.04 3.71
CA ASP A 16 -10.35 10.65 2.41
C ASP A 16 -9.27 10.18 1.42
N SER A 17 -8.08 10.77 1.48
CA SER A 17 -6.90 10.31 0.73
C SER A 17 -6.53 8.87 1.10
N ALA A 18 -6.44 8.56 2.40
CA ALA A 18 -6.09 7.23 2.86
C ALA A 18 -7.19 6.18 2.58
N LYS A 19 -8.48 6.57 2.59
CA LYS A 19 -9.57 5.68 2.15
C LYS A 19 -9.43 5.32 0.67
N LYS A 20 -9.20 6.31 -0.19
CA LYS A 20 -8.90 6.10 -1.62
C LYS A 20 -7.65 5.23 -1.79
N GLY A 21 -6.61 5.46 -0.99
CA GLY A 21 -5.39 4.66 -0.99
C GLY A 21 -5.62 3.19 -0.67
N LYS A 22 -6.48 2.90 0.31
CA LYS A 22 -6.90 1.54 0.66
C LYS A 22 -7.62 0.85 -0.50
N GLU A 23 -8.58 1.54 -1.12
CA GLU A 23 -9.30 1.01 -2.29
C GLU A 23 -8.35 0.68 -3.43
N LEU A 24 -7.39 1.56 -3.72
CA LEU A 24 -6.38 1.35 -4.76
C LEU A 24 -5.44 0.19 -4.42
N ALA A 25 -4.98 0.10 -3.17
CA ALA A 25 -4.08 -0.94 -2.71
C ALA A 25 -4.74 -2.33 -2.72
N PHE A 26 -6.03 -2.40 -2.43
CA PHE A 26 -6.80 -3.65 -2.39
C PHE A 26 -7.40 -3.99 -3.77
N GLY A 27 -7.51 -3.01 -4.66
CA GLY A 27 -8.08 -3.15 -5.99
C GLY A 27 -7.20 -3.98 -6.93
N ARG A 28 -7.79 -4.98 -7.59
CA ARG A 28 -7.09 -5.94 -8.47
C ARG A 28 -6.59 -5.34 -9.80
N SER A 29 -7.20 -4.24 -10.25
CA SER A 29 -6.89 -3.58 -11.53
C SER A 29 -5.86 -2.46 -11.42
N LYS A 30 -5.56 -2.01 -10.20
CA LYS A 30 -4.68 -0.87 -9.91
C LYS A 30 -3.50 -1.32 -9.06
N GLY A 31 -3.43 -0.92 -7.79
CA GLY A 31 -2.29 -1.21 -6.92
C GLY A 31 -2.08 -2.70 -6.69
N ASN A 32 -3.17 -3.46 -6.49
CA ASN A 32 -3.15 -4.91 -6.28
C ASN A 32 -2.10 -5.37 -5.25
N CYS A 33 -1.87 -4.57 -4.22
CA CYS A 33 -0.78 -4.75 -3.26
C CYS A 33 -0.92 -6.04 -2.47
N LEU A 34 -2.17 -6.46 -2.21
CA LEU A 34 -2.51 -7.73 -1.55
C LEU A 34 -2.01 -8.95 -2.30
N ALA A 35 -1.78 -8.89 -3.61
CA ALA A 35 -1.25 -10.03 -4.36
C ALA A 35 0.14 -10.46 -3.87
N CYS A 36 0.92 -9.52 -3.32
CA CYS A 36 2.26 -9.78 -2.82
C CYS A 36 2.41 -9.57 -1.32
N HIS A 37 1.66 -8.64 -0.72
CA HIS A 37 1.85 -8.21 0.65
C HIS A 37 0.69 -8.58 1.56
N GLN A 38 1.02 -9.02 2.77
CA GLN A 38 0.07 -9.08 3.86
C GLN A 38 -0.22 -7.66 4.38
N ILE A 39 -1.49 -7.26 4.32
CA ILE A 39 -1.99 -5.97 4.80
C ILE A 39 -3.18 -6.24 5.72
N GLN A 40 -3.22 -5.57 6.87
CA GLN A 40 -4.32 -5.72 7.82
C GLN A 40 -5.68 -5.40 7.16
N GLY A 41 -6.69 -6.23 7.43
CA GLY A 41 -8.02 -6.09 6.83
C GLY A 41 -8.15 -6.62 5.39
N GLY A 42 -7.03 -7.02 4.76
CA GLY A 42 -7.04 -7.69 3.47
C GLY A 42 -7.35 -9.19 3.58
N ASN A 43 -8.04 -9.73 2.58
CA ASN A 43 -8.28 -11.17 2.43
C ASN A 43 -7.41 -11.74 1.31
N LEU A 44 -7.06 -13.03 1.40
CA LEU A 44 -6.25 -13.74 0.39
C LEU A 44 -4.91 -13.04 0.09
N ALA A 45 -4.28 -12.49 1.11
CA ALA A 45 -3.03 -11.77 0.95
C ALA A 45 -1.85 -12.71 0.63
N GLY A 46 -0.96 -12.26 -0.25
CA GLY A 46 0.28 -12.91 -0.57
C GLY A 46 1.37 -12.69 0.49
N ASN A 47 2.45 -13.45 0.37
CA ASN A 47 3.62 -13.41 1.24
C ASN A 47 4.94 -13.28 0.46
N ILE A 48 4.85 -12.84 -0.81
CA ILE A 48 6.01 -12.63 -1.68
C ILE A 48 6.79 -11.40 -1.21
N GLY A 49 6.07 -10.32 -0.93
CA GLY A 49 6.61 -9.12 -0.28
C GLY A 49 6.48 -9.21 1.24
N PRO A 50 7.23 -8.38 1.99
CA PRO A 50 7.10 -8.33 3.45
C PRO A 50 5.70 -7.88 3.88
N ALA A 51 5.25 -8.31 5.05
CA ALA A 51 4.04 -7.76 5.66
C ALA A 51 4.17 -6.24 5.86
N LEU A 52 3.10 -5.50 5.57
CA LEU A 52 3.03 -4.06 5.74
C LEU A 52 2.42 -3.75 7.11
N ILE A 53 3.28 -3.75 8.12
CA ILE A 53 2.95 -3.46 9.52
C ILE A 53 3.92 -2.41 10.06
N ALA A 54 3.44 -1.57 10.97
CA ALA A 54 4.21 -0.52 11.63
C ALA A 54 4.97 0.36 10.63
N MET A 55 4.32 0.72 9.52
CA MET A 55 4.93 1.34 8.36
C MET A 55 5.42 2.75 8.67
N LYS A 56 4.73 3.51 9.52
CA LYS A 56 5.22 4.82 9.98
C LYS A 56 6.54 4.73 10.77
N ALA A 57 6.76 3.64 11.50
CA ALA A 57 8.02 3.41 12.20
C ALA A 57 9.14 2.98 11.23
N ARG A 58 8.80 2.24 10.18
CA ARG A 58 9.73 1.80 9.12
C ARG A 58 10.10 2.91 8.14
N TYR A 59 9.16 3.82 7.89
CA TYR A 59 9.27 4.97 6.99
C TYR A 59 8.80 6.22 7.74
N PRO A 60 9.65 6.78 8.64
CA PRO A 60 9.33 8.02 9.33
C PRO A 60 9.25 9.21 8.37
N ASP A 61 9.98 9.14 7.25
CA ASP A 61 9.85 10.06 6.13
C ASP A 61 8.86 9.49 5.09
N ARG A 62 7.77 10.24 4.87
CA ARG A 62 6.74 9.90 3.88
C ARG A 62 7.30 9.83 2.46
N GLU A 63 8.22 10.72 2.12
CA GLU A 63 8.76 10.80 0.76
C GLU A 63 9.62 9.59 0.42
N GLU A 64 10.28 8.98 1.41
CA GLU A 64 11.02 7.74 1.22
C GLU A 64 10.10 6.54 0.95
N LEU A 65 8.92 6.48 1.57
CA LEU A 65 7.93 5.46 1.22
C LEU A 65 7.35 5.73 -0.17
N LYS A 66 7.05 7.00 -0.48
CA LYS A 66 6.52 7.40 -1.79
C LYS A 66 7.46 6.99 -2.93
N LYS A 67 8.78 7.22 -2.77
CA LYS A 67 9.79 6.77 -3.74
C LYS A 67 9.78 5.26 -3.93
N VAL A 68 9.66 4.49 -2.85
CA VAL A 68 9.57 3.01 -2.95
C VAL A 68 8.34 2.57 -3.74
N ILE A 69 7.19 3.22 -3.54
CA ILE A 69 5.96 2.91 -4.29
C ILE A 69 6.09 3.37 -5.75
N TYR A 70 6.72 4.53 -5.99
CA TYR A 70 6.93 5.09 -7.32
C TYR A 70 7.87 4.22 -8.17
N ASP A 71 9.05 3.92 -7.64
CA ASP A 71 10.03 3.02 -8.24
C ASP A 71 10.85 2.29 -7.15
N PRO A 72 10.52 1.02 -6.84
CA PRO A 72 11.21 0.26 -5.82
C PRO A 72 12.64 -0.14 -6.24
N ARG A 73 12.99 -0.05 -7.52
CA ARG A 73 14.32 -0.42 -8.03
C ARG A 73 15.39 0.54 -7.52
N ASP A 74 15.04 1.80 -7.29
CA ASP A 74 15.99 2.79 -6.74
C ASP A 74 16.52 2.39 -5.36
N LYS A 75 15.67 1.74 -4.56
CA LYS A 75 16.02 1.30 -3.20
C LYS A 75 16.52 -0.14 -3.16
N PHE A 76 15.89 -1.02 -3.93
CA PHE A 76 16.11 -2.45 -3.82
C PHE A 76 16.91 -3.04 -4.98
N GLY A 77 17.16 -2.31 -6.06
CA GLY A 77 17.79 -2.80 -7.29
C GLY A 77 16.81 -3.49 -8.25
N ASP A 78 17.28 -3.77 -9.46
CA ASP A 78 16.46 -4.31 -10.57
C ASP A 78 15.93 -5.72 -10.33
N GLN A 79 16.44 -6.45 -9.32
CA GLN A 79 15.94 -7.77 -8.96
C GLN A 79 14.65 -7.73 -8.14
N THR A 80 14.21 -6.55 -7.67
CA THR A 80 12.90 -6.43 -7.03
C THR A 80 11.80 -6.77 -8.03
N ILE A 81 10.82 -7.54 -7.57
CA ILE A 81 9.63 -7.86 -8.37
C ILE A 81 8.44 -6.97 -8.03
N MET A 82 8.60 -6.06 -7.07
CA MET A 82 7.59 -5.03 -6.82
C MET A 82 7.50 -4.13 -8.07
N PRO A 83 6.30 -3.94 -8.65
CA PRO A 83 6.17 -3.13 -9.86
C PRO A 83 6.59 -1.68 -9.63
N PRO A 84 7.30 -1.03 -10.56
CA PRO A 84 7.60 0.39 -10.50
C PRO A 84 6.37 1.21 -10.94
N PHE A 85 5.41 1.37 -10.02
CA PHE A 85 4.07 1.87 -10.33
C PHE A 85 4.06 3.26 -10.98
N GLY A 86 4.90 4.18 -10.50
CA GLY A 86 5.01 5.53 -11.04
C GLY A 86 5.84 5.57 -12.32
N ALA A 87 7.02 4.96 -12.32
CA ALA A 87 7.91 4.99 -13.49
C ALA A 87 7.27 4.33 -14.74
N HIS A 88 6.46 3.29 -14.54
CA HIS A 88 5.71 2.63 -15.62
C HIS A 88 4.30 3.20 -15.84
N LYS A 89 3.93 4.26 -15.11
CA LYS A 89 2.62 4.94 -15.21
C LYS A 89 1.43 4.01 -14.99
N LEU A 90 1.60 3.00 -14.14
CA LEU A 90 0.53 2.11 -13.71
C LEU A 90 -0.45 2.84 -12.79
N LEU A 91 0.06 3.82 -12.03
CA LEU A 91 -0.68 4.71 -11.16
C LEU A 91 -0.31 6.17 -11.46
N SER A 92 -1.25 7.10 -11.23
CA SER A 92 -0.94 8.54 -11.22
C SER A 92 -0.22 8.95 -9.94
N ASP A 93 0.39 10.14 -9.93
CA ASP A 93 1.06 10.67 -8.75
C ASP A 93 0.09 10.81 -7.57
N GLU A 94 -1.15 11.25 -7.82
CA GLU A 94 -2.19 11.35 -6.78
C GLU A 94 -2.64 9.98 -6.26
N GLU A 95 -2.66 8.95 -7.11
CA GLU A 95 -2.94 7.57 -6.69
C GLU A 95 -1.81 7.04 -5.81
N ILE A 96 -0.56 7.33 -6.15
CA ILE A 96 0.62 6.95 -5.36
C ILE A 96 0.63 7.67 -4.01
N GLU A 97 0.30 8.96 -3.98
CA GLU A 97 0.17 9.72 -2.73
C GLU A 97 -0.93 9.15 -1.83
N ALA A 98 -2.10 8.83 -2.39
CA ALA A 98 -3.20 8.23 -1.63
C ALA A 98 -2.80 6.87 -1.04
N ILE A 99 -2.15 6.00 -1.82
CA ILE A 99 -1.64 4.72 -1.32
C ILE A 99 -0.58 4.95 -0.23
N THR A 100 0.33 5.91 -0.43
CA THR A 100 1.35 6.24 0.58
C THR A 100 0.71 6.64 1.90
N ASP A 101 -0.32 7.50 1.86
CA ASP A 101 -1.06 7.94 3.04
C ASP A 101 -1.72 6.75 3.76
N TYR A 102 -2.34 5.84 3.01
CA TYR A 102 -2.91 4.63 3.57
C TYR A 102 -1.87 3.72 4.22
N ILE A 103 -0.78 3.41 3.50
CA ILE A 103 0.25 2.50 3.99
C ILE A 103 0.90 3.04 5.27
N LEU A 104 1.05 4.36 5.43
CA LEU A 104 1.56 4.96 6.67
C LEU A 104 0.62 4.83 7.88
N THR A 105 -0.65 4.46 7.67
CA THR A 105 -1.60 4.21 8.77
C THR A 105 -1.48 2.79 9.36
N LEU A 106 -0.73 1.90 8.70
CA LEU A 106 -0.49 0.50 9.10
C LEU A 106 0.71 0.37 10.05
#